data_AF-A0A5E6NXT0-F1
#
_entry.id   AF-A0A5E6NXT0-F1
#
_cell.length_a   1.000
_cell.length_b   1.000
_cell.length_c   1.000
_cell.angle_alpha   90.00
_cell.angle_beta   90.00
_cell.angle_gamma   90.00
#
_symmetry.space_group_name_H-M   'P 1'
#
loop_
_entity.id
_entity.type
_entity.pdbx_description
1 polymer ?
#
loop_
_entity_poly.entity_id
_entity_poly.type
_entity_poly.pdbx_seq_one_letter_code
_entity_poly.pdbx_strand_id
1 'polypeptide(L)'
;MNSSKATARLSTITADDKFITTFSDWTKVDNNGALRVAAWKDGGSNDICPVGFSVPTNDELHRETLGTTNNNFGVADALSSFLKFPAPGIRSSSDGIYRNVGTRLFLWSRTRTANNSNKANSFRIHSGGGFNSPSNRADGMSIRCIRDL
;
A
#
# COMPACT_ATOMS: atom_id res chain seq x y z
N MET A 1 -16.52 -2.97 8.73
CA MET A 1 -15.99 -4.35 8.63
C MET A 1 -14.91 -4.52 9.69
N ASN A 2 -15.14 -5.36 10.71
CA ASN A 2 -14.16 -5.60 11.75
C ASN A 2 -13.38 -6.87 11.37
N SER A 3 -12.34 -6.72 10.52
CA SER A 3 -11.45 -7.86 10.20
C SER A 3 -10.79 -8.34 11.49
N SER A 4 -10.76 -9.67 11.66
CA SER A 4 -10.14 -10.38 12.77
C SER A 4 -8.65 -10.00 12.86
N LYS A 5 -8.12 -9.91 14.08
CA LYS A 5 -6.72 -9.54 14.32
C LYS A 5 -5.88 -10.79 14.56
N ALA A 6 -4.60 -10.73 14.20
CA ALA A 6 -3.62 -11.73 14.57
C ALA A 6 -2.35 -11.08 15.14
N THR A 7 -1.70 -11.79 16.07
CA THR A 7 -0.45 -11.40 16.71
C THR A 7 0.71 -12.31 16.28
N ALA A 8 0.57 -13.01 15.16
CA ALA A 8 1.62 -13.83 14.56
C ALA A 8 1.82 -13.40 13.11
N ARG A 9 3.09 -13.23 12.71
CA ARG A 9 3.45 -12.92 11.32
C ARG A 9 3.27 -14.15 10.44
N LEU A 10 2.87 -13.94 9.19
CA LEU A 10 2.73 -14.98 8.18
C LEU A 10 4.10 -15.59 7.82
N SER A 11 4.10 -16.88 7.53
CA SER A 11 5.29 -17.62 7.06
C SER A 11 5.38 -17.71 5.53
N THR A 12 4.42 -17.14 4.82
CA THR A 12 4.39 -17.02 3.35
C THR A 12 4.05 -15.58 2.95
N ILE A 13 4.09 -15.30 1.64
CA ILE A 13 3.62 -14.03 1.05
C ILE A 13 2.33 -14.36 0.32
N THR A 14 1.32 -14.78 1.08
CA THR A 14 -0.02 -15.06 0.58
C THR A 14 -0.98 -14.23 1.41
N ALA A 15 -1.91 -13.53 0.76
CA ALA A 15 -2.86 -12.69 1.48
C ALA A 15 -3.71 -13.54 2.45
N ASP A 16 -3.96 -12.99 3.64
CA ASP A 16 -4.82 -13.55 4.68
C ASP A 16 -5.92 -12.54 5.01
N ASP A 17 -7.04 -12.99 5.57
CA ASP A 17 -8.17 -12.13 5.96
C ASP A 17 -7.94 -11.43 7.32
N LYS A 18 -6.88 -11.83 8.03
CA LYS A 18 -6.48 -11.31 9.34
C LYS A 18 -5.58 -10.09 9.22
N PHE A 19 -5.87 -9.10 10.05
CA PHE A 19 -4.99 -7.94 10.22
C PHE A 19 -3.90 -8.23 11.25
N ILE A 20 -2.64 -8.19 10.83
CA ILE A 20 -1.50 -8.40 11.73
C ILE A 20 -1.25 -7.14 12.58
N THR A 21 -1.33 -7.29 13.90
CA THR A 21 -0.97 -6.25 14.86
C THR A 21 0.35 -6.57 15.57
N THR A 22 0.90 -5.60 16.31
CA THR A 22 2.14 -5.66 17.14
C THR A 22 3.47 -5.66 16.38
N PHE A 23 3.47 -6.01 15.10
CA PHE A 23 4.68 -6.00 14.27
C PHE A 23 4.71 -4.85 13.27
N SER A 24 5.90 -4.42 12.88
CA SER A 24 6.09 -3.51 11.75
C SER A 24 6.06 -4.23 10.39
N ASP A 25 6.23 -5.56 10.39
CA ASP A 25 6.13 -6.41 9.20
C ASP A 25 5.10 -7.52 9.42
N TRP A 26 4.26 -7.78 8.42
CA TRP A 26 3.20 -8.79 8.50
C TRP A 26 3.69 -10.20 8.20
N THR A 27 4.87 -10.33 7.59
CA THR A 27 5.50 -11.62 7.28
C THR A 27 6.90 -11.72 7.89
N LYS A 28 7.41 -12.94 7.99
CA LYS A 28 8.79 -13.26 8.38
C LYS A 28 9.60 -13.93 7.26
N VAL A 29 9.07 -13.95 6.03
CA VAL A 29 9.69 -14.59 4.86
C VAL A 29 10.95 -13.86 4.40
N ASP A 30 10.97 -12.54 4.52
CA ASP A 30 12.16 -11.73 4.30
C ASP A 30 12.22 -10.56 5.29
N ASN A 31 13.39 -9.93 5.37
CA ASN A 31 13.58 -8.69 6.15
C ASN A 31 13.67 -7.47 5.22
N ASN A 32 14.09 -7.64 3.97
CA ASN A 32 14.33 -6.53 3.04
C ASN A 32 13.13 -6.23 2.11
N GLY A 33 12.08 -7.07 2.13
CA GLY A 33 10.89 -6.92 1.29
C GLY A 33 11.05 -7.36 -0.17
N ALA A 34 12.20 -7.92 -0.56
CA ALA A 34 12.47 -8.30 -1.94
C ALA A 34 11.54 -9.41 -2.45
N LEU A 35 11.23 -10.41 -1.62
CA LEU A 35 10.34 -11.50 -2.00
C LEU A 35 8.90 -11.01 -2.16
N ARG A 36 8.50 -9.98 -1.43
CA ARG A 36 7.18 -9.35 -1.56
C ARG A 36 7.04 -8.50 -2.82
N VAL A 37 8.11 -7.80 -3.19
CA VAL A 37 8.17 -7.09 -4.48
C VAL A 37 8.08 -8.09 -5.63
N ALA A 38 8.77 -9.23 -5.53
CA ALA A 38 8.71 -10.27 -6.55
C ALA A 38 7.32 -10.93 -6.64
N ALA A 39 6.71 -11.26 -5.50
CA ALA A 39 5.40 -11.93 -5.46
C ALA A 39 4.25 -11.09 -6.04
N TRP A 40 4.36 -9.76 -6.01
CA TRP A 40 3.31 -8.83 -6.43
C TRP A 40 3.61 -8.13 -7.77
N LYS A 41 4.52 -8.72 -8.57
CA LYS A 41 5.02 -8.10 -9.80
C LYS A 41 4.21 -8.48 -11.03
N ASP A 42 3.72 -9.70 -11.14
CA ASP A 42 3.34 -10.31 -12.42
C ASP A 42 2.09 -11.20 -12.33
N GLY A 43 1.22 -10.99 -11.35
CA GLY A 43 -0.04 -11.73 -11.24
C GLY A 43 0.14 -13.22 -10.97
N GLY A 44 1.30 -13.64 -10.45
CA GLY A 44 1.58 -15.03 -10.07
C GLY A 44 0.68 -15.54 -8.94
N SER A 45 0.81 -16.83 -8.56
CA SER A 45 -0.08 -17.48 -7.58
C SER A 45 -0.13 -16.86 -6.18
N ASN A 46 0.85 -16.01 -5.84
CA ASN A 46 0.95 -15.29 -4.58
C ASN A 46 0.69 -13.78 -4.73
N ASP A 47 0.31 -13.34 -5.93
CA ASP A 47 -0.05 -11.96 -6.18
C ASP A 47 -1.39 -11.64 -5.52
N ILE A 48 -1.47 -10.44 -4.96
CA ILE A 48 -2.70 -9.89 -4.41
C ILE A 48 -3.59 -9.31 -5.51
N CYS A 49 -3.01 -9.04 -6.68
CA CYS A 49 -3.71 -8.58 -7.86
C CYS A 49 -4.16 -9.73 -8.77
N PRO A 50 -5.29 -9.59 -9.49
CA PRO A 50 -5.72 -10.58 -10.48
C PRO A 50 -4.69 -10.77 -11.60
N VAL A 51 -4.74 -11.93 -12.27
CA VAL A 51 -3.88 -12.23 -13.43
C VAL A 51 -3.96 -11.11 -14.49
N GLY A 52 -2.80 -10.68 -14.99
CA GLY A 52 -2.66 -9.55 -15.93
C GLY A 52 -2.63 -8.17 -15.26
N PHE A 53 -2.60 -8.13 -13.93
CA PHE A 53 -2.44 -6.93 -13.13
C PHE A 53 -1.39 -7.13 -12.04
N SER A 54 -0.81 -6.02 -11.62
CA SER A 54 0.18 -6.02 -10.56
C SER A 54 0.05 -4.82 -9.62
N VAL A 55 0.64 -4.94 -8.43
CA VAL A 55 0.72 -3.82 -7.49
C VAL A 55 1.65 -2.75 -8.09
N PRO A 56 1.26 -1.48 -8.16
CA PRO A 56 2.04 -0.46 -8.85
C PRO A 56 3.33 -0.10 -8.10
N THR A 57 4.30 0.40 -8.86
CA THR A 57 5.49 1.11 -8.37
C THR A 57 5.15 2.56 -8.00
N ASN A 58 6.07 3.23 -7.30
CA ASN A 58 5.95 4.67 -7.00
C ASN A 58 5.79 5.50 -8.28
N ASP A 59 6.53 5.18 -9.34
CA ASP A 59 6.50 5.94 -10.59
C ASP A 59 5.18 5.73 -11.35
N GLU A 60 4.64 4.51 -11.32
CA GLU A 60 3.32 4.21 -11.88
C GLU A 60 2.22 4.94 -11.11
N LEU A 61 2.25 4.92 -9.77
CA LEU A 61 1.31 5.68 -8.94
C LEU A 61 1.40 7.18 -9.21
N HIS A 62 2.62 7.72 -9.31
CA HIS A 62 2.83 9.14 -9.58
C HIS A 62 2.24 9.54 -10.94
N ARG A 63 2.45 8.72 -11.99
CA ARG A 63 1.83 8.94 -13.30
C ARG A 63 0.30 8.83 -13.27
N GLU A 64 -0.26 7.85 -12.56
CA GLU A 64 -1.72 7.61 -12.50
C GLU A 64 -2.45 8.70 -11.70
N THR A 65 -1.77 9.36 -10.74
CA THR A 65 -2.40 10.33 -9.81
C THR A 65 -2.03 11.79 -10.07
N LEU A 66 -0.75 12.13 -10.15
CA LEU A 66 -0.27 13.52 -10.17
C LEU A 66 -0.01 14.06 -11.59
N GLY A 67 0.05 13.17 -12.59
CA GLY A 67 0.59 13.52 -13.89
C GLY A 67 2.04 14.00 -13.80
N THR A 68 2.52 14.76 -14.78
CA THR A 68 3.93 15.22 -14.85
C THR A 68 4.17 16.61 -14.24
N THR A 69 3.17 17.30 -13.68
CA THR A 69 3.31 18.76 -13.43
C THR A 69 2.72 19.34 -12.14
N ASN A 70 1.85 18.66 -11.39
CA ASN A 70 1.07 19.35 -10.34
C ASN A 70 1.24 18.77 -8.93
N ASN A 71 1.96 19.50 -8.08
CA ASN A 71 2.12 19.20 -6.66
C ASN A 71 0.86 19.47 -5.82
N ASN A 72 -0.20 20.05 -6.40
CA ASN A 72 -1.43 20.45 -5.69
C ASN A 72 -2.59 19.43 -5.80
N PHE A 73 -2.36 18.22 -6.30
CA PHE A 73 -3.42 17.20 -6.41
C PHE A 73 -3.73 16.60 -5.03
N GLY A 74 -4.77 17.11 -4.40
CA GLY A 74 -5.18 16.75 -3.05
C GLY A 74 -6.23 15.64 -3.00
N VAL A 75 -6.72 15.34 -1.80
CA VAL A 75 -7.74 14.29 -1.58
C VAL A 75 -9.06 14.58 -2.30
N ALA A 76 -9.46 15.84 -2.40
CA ALA A 76 -10.67 16.23 -3.13
C ALA A 76 -10.53 15.98 -4.64
N ASP A 77 -9.36 16.27 -5.21
CA ASP A 77 -9.04 16.01 -6.61
C ASP A 77 -8.96 14.50 -6.88
N ALA A 78 -8.32 13.75 -5.97
CA ALA A 78 -8.24 12.29 -6.06
C ALA A 78 -9.63 11.64 -6.08
N LEU A 79 -10.55 12.11 -5.23
CA LEU A 79 -11.93 11.64 -5.19
C LEU A 79 -12.75 12.04 -6.42
N SER A 80 -12.49 13.21 -6.99
CA SER A 80 -13.19 13.72 -8.17
C SER A 80 -12.57 13.24 -9.50
N SER A 81 -11.39 12.63 -9.44
CA SER A 81 -10.69 12.07 -10.61
C SER A 81 -11.45 10.90 -11.23
N PHE A 82 -11.04 10.50 -12.44
CA PHE A 82 -11.54 9.28 -13.10
C PHE A 82 -11.45 8.04 -12.19
N LEU A 83 -10.41 7.95 -11.37
CA LEU A 83 -10.15 6.82 -10.48
C LEU A 83 -10.99 6.85 -9.21
N LYS A 84 -11.58 8.01 -8.87
CA LYS A 84 -12.44 8.23 -7.70
C LYS A 84 -11.82 7.67 -6.41
N PHE A 85 -10.54 7.96 -6.18
CA PHE A 85 -9.84 7.42 -5.04
C PHE A 85 -10.48 7.91 -3.73
N PRO A 86 -10.96 6.99 -2.87
CA PRO A 86 -11.48 7.37 -1.57
C PRO A 86 -10.34 7.77 -0.62
N ALA A 87 -10.69 8.32 0.55
CA ALA A 87 -9.76 8.60 1.63
C ALA A 87 -9.99 7.66 2.83
N PRO A 88 -9.67 6.36 2.72
CA PRO A 88 -9.96 5.39 3.78
C PRO A 88 -9.05 5.55 5.00
N GLY A 89 -8.01 6.39 4.94
CA GLY A 89 -6.99 6.48 5.97
C GLY A 89 -6.08 5.24 5.98
N ILE A 90 -5.56 4.90 7.16
CA ILE A 90 -4.64 3.79 7.38
C ILE A 90 -5.02 3.05 8.67
N ARG A 91 -4.96 1.71 8.65
CA ARG A 91 -5.11 0.90 9.86
C ARG A 91 -3.73 0.64 10.44
N SER A 92 -3.43 1.13 11.65
CA SER A 92 -2.08 0.98 12.18
C SER A 92 -1.81 -0.43 12.67
N SER A 93 -0.63 -0.95 12.35
CA SER A 93 -0.20 -2.25 12.86
C SER A 93 0.10 -2.27 14.36
N SER A 94 0.23 -1.13 15.05
CA SER A 94 0.50 -1.12 16.49
C SER A 94 -0.71 -1.57 17.33
N ASP A 95 -1.91 -1.16 16.93
CA ASP A 95 -3.15 -1.33 17.71
C ASP A 95 -4.37 -1.78 16.88
N GLY A 96 -4.25 -1.75 15.55
CA GLY A 96 -5.35 -2.04 14.62
C GLY A 96 -6.40 -0.93 14.52
N ILE A 97 -6.11 0.28 15.00
CA ILE A 97 -6.99 1.44 14.95
C ILE A 97 -6.80 2.18 13.62
N TYR A 98 -7.93 2.56 12.99
CA TYR A 98 -7.95 3.41 11.80
C TYR A 98 -7.61 4.86 12.15
N ARG A 99 -6.76 5.48 11.34
CA ARG A 99 -6.33 6.88 11.46
C ARG A 99 -6.49 7.60 10.13
N ASN A 100 -6.73 8.91 10.17
CA ASN A 100 -6.84 9.78 9.00
C ASN A 100 -7.97 9.39 8.02
N VAL A 101 -9.03 8.77 8.52
CA VAL A 101 -10.22 8.46 7.72
C VAL A 101 -10.84 9.78 7.22
N GLY A 102 -11.19 9.83 5.95
CA GLY A 102 -11.75 11.01 5.27
C GLY A 102 -10.73 12.08 4.90
N THR A 103 -9.48 11.99 5.37
CA THR A 103 -8.48 13.05 5.17
C THR A 103 -7.22 12.62 4.44
N ARG A 104 -6.97 11.31 4.32
CA ARG A 104 -5.79 10.78 3.62
C ARG A 104 -6.07 9.48 2.88
N LEU A 105 -5.39 9.29 1.76
CA LEU A 105 -5.24 8.03 1.06
C LEU A 105 -3.83 7.50 1.27
N PHE A 106 -3.71 6.18 1.48
CA PHE A 106 -2.44 5.47 1.53
C PHE A 106 -2.52 4.29 0.57
N LEU A 107 -1.69 4.32 -0.47
CA LEU A 107 -1.55 3.23 -1.43
C LEU A 107 -0.23 2.51 -1.18
N TRP A 108 -0.29 1.18 -1.16
CA TRP A 108 0.89 0.33 -1.24
C TRP A 108 1.61 0.52 -2.56
N SER A 109 2.94 0.43 -2.50
CA SER A 109 3.80 0.38 -3.67
C SER A 109 4.74 -0.81 -3.61
N ARG A 110 4.92 -1.49 -4.75
CA ARG A 110 5.94 -2.54 -4.90
C ARG A 110 7.35 -1.99 -5.07
N THR A 111 7.56 -0.68 -5.08
CA THR A 111 8.91 -0.13 -5.08
C THR A 111 9.61 -0.49 -3.77
N ARG A 112 10.82 -1.04 -3.84
CA ARG A 112 11.61 -1.39 -2.65
C ARG A 112 12.11 -0.14 -1.94
N THR A 113 12.08 -0.12 -0.61
CA THR A 113 12.67 0.97 0.18
C THR A 113 14.19 0.86 0.16
N ALA A 114 14.90 1.99 0.11
CA ALA A 114 16.36 2.00 0.03
C ALA A 114 17.05 1.41 1.28
N ASN A 115 16.43 1.57 2.47
CA ASN A 115 17.12 1.39 3.76
C ASN A 115 16.77 0.11 4.52
N ASN A 116 16.20 -0.93 3.89
CA ASN A 116 15.87 -2.22 4.53
C ASN A 116 15.17 -2.11 5.92
N SER A 117 14.39 -1.05 6.15
CA SER A 117 14.00 -0.61 7.50
C SER A 117 12.70 -1.22 8.04
N ASN A 118 12.32 -2.43 7.60
CA ASN A 118 10.98 -3.02 7.81
C ASN A 118 9.83 -2.11 7.31
N LYS A 119 10.14 -1.14 6.45
CA LYS A 119 9.17 -0.23 5.84
C LYS A 119 8.85 -0.64 4.40
N ALA A 120 7.62 -0.38 4.01
CA ALA A 120 7.17 -0.39 2.63
C ALA A 120 7.18 1.04 2.08
N ASN A 121 7.38 1.19 0.78
CA ASN A 121 7.02 2.45 0.14
C ASN A 121 5.49 2.56 0.13
N SER A 122 4.99 3.75 0.44
CA SER A 122 3.58 4.09 0.28
C SER A 122 3.46 5.40 -0.47
N PHE A 123 2.50 5.47 -1.36
CA PHE A 123 2.08 6.73 -1.96
C PHE A 123 0.92 7.30 -1.14
N ARG A 124 1.04 8.55 -0.73
CA ARG A 124 0.09 9.22 0.15
C ARG A 124 -0.48 10.44 -0.52
N ILE A 125 -1.80 10.59 -0.47
CA ILE A 125 -2.47 11.83 -0.87
C ILE A 125 -3.12 12.43 0.37
N HIS A 126 -2.87 13.73 0.56
CA HIS A 126 -3.50 14.56 1.59
C HIS A 126 -3.89 15.91 0.99
N SER A 127 -4.39 16.85 1.79
CA SER A 127 -4.79 18.18 1.29
C SER A 127 -3.67 18.96 0.61
N GLY A 128 -2.40 18.74 0.99
CA GLY A 128 -1.24 19.43 0.41
C GLY A 128 -0.60 18.75 -0.79
N GLY A 129 -1.21 17.69 -1.33
CA GLY A 129 -0.69 16.98 -2.51
C GLY A 129 -0.38 15.50 -2.27
N GLY A 130 0.09 14.84 -3.34
CA GLY A 130 0.57 13.46 -3.32
C GLY A 130 2.09 13.35 -3.12
N PHE A 131 2.55 12.40 -2.32
CA PHE A 131 3.98 12.17 -2.09
C PHE A 131 4.27 10.72 -1.67
N ASN A 132 5.49 10.26 -1.93
CA ASN A 132 5.97 8.97 -1.44
C ASN A 132 6.47 9.10 0.01
N SER A 133 6.08 8.17 0.87
CA SER A 133 6.56 8.12 2.25
C SER A 133 6.55 6.69 2.79
N PRO A 134 7.55 6.26 3.59
CA PRO A 134 7.57 4.91 4.11
C PRO A 134 6.51 4.66 5.20
N SER A 135 5.83 3.52 5.15
CA SER A 135 4.90 3.01 6.19
C SER A 135 5.40 1.69 6.76
N ASN A 136 4.91 1.25 7.93
CA ASN A 136 5.15 -0.14 8.33
C ASN A 136 4.59 -1.06 7.26
N ARG A 137 5.29 -2.15 6.98
CA ARG A 137 4.75 -3.16 6.07
C ARG A 137 3.46 -3.74 6.62
N ALA A 138 3.31 -3.90 7.92
CA ALA A 138 2.05 -4.39 8.50
C ALA A 138 0.91 -3.35 8.53
N ASP A 139 1.13 -2.08 8.16
CA ASP A 139 0.04 -1.10 8.16
C ASP A 139 -0.99 -1.44 7.07
N GLY A 140 -2.27 -1.35 7.43
CA GLY A 140 -3.39 -1.59 6.53
C GLY A 140 -3.58 -0.39 5.61
N MET A 141 -2.88 -0.43 4.48
CA MET A 141 -2.99 0.53 3.38
C MET A 141 -3.76 -0.10 2.22
N SER A 142 -4.38 0.73 1.38
CA SER A 142 -5.11 0.26 0.21
C SER A 142 -4.16 -0.28 -0.86
N ILE A 143 -4.64 -1.28 -1.60
CA ILE A 143 -3.97 -1.82 -2.79
C ILE A 143 -4.72 -1.31 -4.01
N ARG A 144 -3.98 -0.81 -4.99
CA ARG A 144 -4.44 -0.58 -6.36
C ARG A 144 -3.75 -1.63 -7.22
N CYS A 145 -4.45 -2.17 -8.20
CA CYS A 145 -3.87 -3.06 -9.19
C CYS A 145 -3.90 -2.34 -10.55
N ILE A 146 -2.76 -2.32 -11.23
CA ILE A 146 -2.60 -1.72 -12.56
C ILE A 146 -2.38 -2.82 -13.58
N ARG A 147 -2.87 -2.64 -14.81
CA ARG A 147 -2.72 -3.64 -15.87
C ARG A 147 -1.26 -3.70 -16.31
N ASP A 148 -0.74 -4.91 -16.45
CA ASP A 148 0.59 -5.11 -17.03
C ASP A 148 0.57 -4.71 -18.51
N LEU A 149 1.59 -3.98 -18.95
CA LEU A 149 1.73 -3.51 -20.34
C LEU A 149 2.50 -4.52 -21.19
#